data_AF-A0A6M0AE94-F1
#
_entry.id   AF-A0A6M0AE94-F1
#
_cell.length_a   1.000
_cell.length_b   1.000
_cell.length_c   1.000
_cell.angle_alpha   90.00
_cell.angle_beta   90.00
_cell.angle_gamma   90.00
#
_symmetry.space_group_name_H-M   'P 1'
#
loop_
_entity.id
_entity.type
_entity.pdbx_description
1 polymer ?
#
loop_
_entity_poly.entity_id
_entity_poly.type
_entity_poly.pdbx_seq_one_letter_code
_entity_poly.pdbx_strand_id
1 'polypeptide(L)'
;GAERLIAAERTGEKIAVEIKSFLNPSAITDFYSALGQFLSYRLALESVDPDRSLYLAVPKDVYQTFFQYEFTQTAIQRYQVLIIVYDSAKEVIVQWRK
;
A
#
# COMPACT_ATOMS: atom_id res chain seq x y z
N GLY A 1 7.77 6.85 11.26
CA GLY A 1 7.62 7.32 9.87
C GLY A 1 6.30 8.06 9.74
N ALA A 2 6.16 8.95 8.77
CA ALA A 2 4.89 9.63 8.50
C ALA A 2 3.88 8.62 7.93
N GLU A 3 2.96 8.17 8.78
CA GLU A 3 1.84 7.31 8.39
C GLU A 3 0.67 8.21 8.02
N ARG A 4 0.07 7.99 6.85
CA ARG A 4 -1.06 8.79 6.39
C ARG A 4 -2.01 7.94 5.56
N LEU A 5 -3.22 7.76 6.08
CA LEU A 5 -4.35 7.23 5.34
C LEU A 5 -5.06 8.39 4.63
N ILE A 6 -5.19 8.30 3.31
CA ILE A 6 -5.88 9.31 2.49
C ILE A 6 -7.11 8.67 1.85
N ALA A 7 -8.28 9.29 2.01
CA ALA A 7 -9.47 8.95 1.27
C ALA A 7 -9.53 9.76 -0.03
N ALA A 8 -9.82 9.10 -1.16
CA ALA A 8 -10.04 9.74 -2.44
C ALA A 8 -11.24 9.11 -3.18
N GLU A 9 -11.80 9.84 -4.12
CA GLU A 9 -12.89 9.36 -4.99
C GLU A 9 -12.69 9.94 -6.39
N ARG A 10 -12.84 9.09 -7.41
CA ARG A 10 -12.86 9.53 -8.80
C ARG A 10 -13.85 8.69 -9.59
N THR A 11 -14.76 9.35 -10.30
CA THR A 11 -15.75 8.69 -11.19
C THR A 11 -16.53 7.57 -10.51
N GLY A 12 -16.85 7.72 -9.22
CA GLY A 12 -17.58 6.71 -8.41
C GLY A 12 -16.70 5.61 -7.81
N GLU A 13 -15.41 5.51 -8.16
CA GLU A 13 -14.46 4.60 -7.50
C GLU A 13 -13.91 5.28 -6.25
N LYS A 14 -14.26 4.75 -5.08
CA LYS A 14 -13.76 5.20 -3.78
C LYS A 14 -12.52 4.40 -3.41
N ILE A 15 -11.46 5.11 -3.04
CA ILE A 15 -10.23 4.47 -2.55
C ILE A 15 -9.81 5.04 -1.20
N ALA A 16 -9.16 4.20 -0.41
CA ALA A 16 -8.31 4.61 0.69
C ALA A 16 -6.86 4.28 0.31
N VAL A 17 -5.92 5.14 0.67
CA VAL A 17 -4.50 4.95 0.36
C VAL A 17 -3.70 5.09 1.64
N GLU A 18 -3.09 3.99 2.10
CA GLU A 18 -2.13 3.98 3.18
C GLU A 18 -0.73 4.23 2.61
N ILE A 19 -0.13 5.38 2.89
CA ILE A 19 1.17 5.75 2.35
C ILE A 19 2.28 5.30 3.29
N LYS A 20 3.24 4.52 2.77
CA LYS A 20 4.44 4.10 3.49
C LYS A 20 5.70 4.61 2.80
N SER A 21 6.68 4.98 3.60
CA SER A 21 7.95 5.55 3.14
C SER A 21 9.13 4.57 3.20
N PHE A 22 8.99 3.44 3.91
CA PHE A 22 10.03 2.39 4.05
C PHE A 22 11.41 2.94 4.44
N LEU A 23 11.46 3.82 5.45
CA LEU A 23 12.69 4.50 5.88
C LEU A 23 13.49 3.70 6.91
N ASN A 24 12.95 2.59 7.41
CA ASN A 24 13.69 1.74 8.33
C ASN A 24 14.84 1.05 7.58
N PRO A 25 16.03 0.91 8.20
CA PRO A 25 17.12 0.10 7.61
C PRO A 25 16.69 -1.32 7.22
N SER A 26 15.66 -1.86 7.88
CA SER A 26 15.04 -3.15 7.60
C SER A 26 13.70 -2.98 6.89
N ALA A 27 13.70 -3.11 5.56
CA ALA A 27 12.47 -3.06 4.75
C ALA A 27 11.45 -4.15 5.13
N ILE A 28 11.91 -5.31 5.60
CA ILE A 28 11.04 -6.39 6.07
C ILE A 28 10.28 -6.01 7.35
N THR A 29 10.90 -5.23 8.23
CA THR A 29 10.24 -4.73 9.44
C THR A 29 9.12 -3.76 9.08
N ASP A 30 9.40 -2.80 8.19
CA ASP A 30 8.37 -1.87 7.69
C ASP A 30 7.26 -2.61 6.93
N PHE A 31 7.60 -3.67 6.19
CA PHE A 31 6.62 -4.50 5.50
C PHE A 31 5.65 -5.20 6.46
N TYR A 32 6.14 -5.80 7.56
CA TYR A 32 5.26 -6.43 8.55
C TYR A 32 4.29 -5.43 9.19
N SER A 33 4.77 -4.24 9.54
CA SER A 33 3.92 -3.17 10.07
C SER A 33 2.88 -2.71 9.02
N ALA A 34 3.32 -2.46 7.79
CA ALA A 34 2.46 -2.03 6.69
C ALA A 34 1.39 -3.06 6.35
N LEU A 35 1.76 -4.35 6.28
CA LEU A 35 0.83 -5.43 6.01
C LEU A 35 -0.19 -5.58 7.15
N GLY A 36 0.25 -5.51 8.41
CA GLY A 36 -0.63 -5.55 9.56
C GLY A 36 -1.67 -4.43 9.53
N GLN A 37 -1.22 -3.18 9.34
CA GLN A 37 -2.12 -2.03 9.23
C GLN A 37 -3.07 -2.13 8.04
N PHE A 38 -2.57 -2.56 6.88
CA PHE A 38 -3.41 -2.78 5.71
C PHE A 38 -4.55 -3.76 5.98
N LEU A 39 -4.24 -4.90 6.61
CA LEU A 39 -5.24 -5.91 6.96
C LEU A 39 -6.25 -5.37 7.99
N SER A 40 -5.78 -4.65 9.01
CA SER A 40 -6.65 -4.05 10.03
C SER A 40 -7.59 -2.99 9.45
N TYR A 41 -7.09 -2.11 8.58
CA TYR A 41 -7.92 -1.07 7.95
C TYR A 41 -8.88 -1.65 6.92
N ARG A 42 -8.47 -2.67 6.16
CA ARG A 42 -9.39 -3.37 5.26
C ARG A 42 -10.55 -3.98 6.02
N LEU A 43 -10.28 -4.67 7.13
CA LEU A 43 -11.32 -5.24 7.99
C LEU A 43 -12.29 -4.16 8.52
N ALA A 44 -11.77 -3.00 8.90
CA ALA A 44 -12.63 -1.90 9.33
C ALA A 44 -13.50 -1.35 8.18
N LEU A 45 -12.91 -1.15 6.99
CA LEU A 45 -13.60 -0.64 5.81
C LEU A 45 -14.74 -1.55 5.34
N GLU A 46 -14.58 -2.88 5.45
CA GLU A 46 -15.65 -3.85 5.13
C GLU A 46 -16.96 -3.56 5.89
N SER A 47 -16.87 -2.98 7.09
CA SER A 47 -18.05 -2.64 7.90
C SER A 47 -18.52 -1.18 7.75
N VAL A 48 -17.64 -0.26 7.36
CA VAL A 48 -17.91 1.20 7.38
C VAL A 48 -18.17 1.78 5.99
N ASP A 49 -17.41 1.35 4.97
CA ASP A 49 -17.51 1.83 3.58
C ASP A 49 -17.06 0.68 2.65
N PRO A 50 -17.86 -0.39 2.49
CA PRO A 50 -17.45 -1.63 1.81
C PRO A 50 -17.09 -1.44 0.34
N ASP A 51 -17.59 -0.36 -0.30
CA ASP A 51 -17.26 -0.01 -1.68
C ASP A 51 -15.89 0.69 -1.81
N ARG A 52 -15.23 1.01 -0.68
CA ARG A 52 -13.93 1.69 -0.68
C ARG A 52 -12.79 0.69 -0.71
N SER A 53 -12.05 0.67 -1.83
CA SER A 53 -10.87 -0.16 -1.98
C SER A 53 -9.65 0.43 -1.28
N LEU A 54 -8.98 -0.33 -0.41
CA LEU A 54 -7.74 0.09 0.24
C LEU A 54 -6.51 -0.28 -0.60
N TYR A 55 -5.63 0.68 -0.82
CA TYR A 55 -4.33 0.52 -1.47
C TYR A 55 -3.19 0.82 -0.49
N LEU A 56 -2.12 0.06 -0.59
CA LEU A 56 -0.84 0.36 0.04
C LEU A 56 0.05 1.10 -0.98
N ALA A 57 0.37 2.36 -0.70
CA ALA A 57 1.26 3.16 -1.54
C ALA A 57 2.71 3.03 -1.07
N VAL A 58 3.59 2.64 -1.98
CA VAL A 58 5.01 2.36 -1.71
C VAL A 58 5.93 3.11 -2.68
N PRO A 59 7.14 3.51 -2.24
CA PRO A 59 8.12 4.16 -3.10
C PRO A 59 8.55 3.25 -4.26
N LYS A 60 8.84 3.86 -5.42
CA LYS A 60 9.29 3.14 -6.62
C LYS A 60 10.56 2.32 -6.41
N ASP A 61 11.56 2.87 -5.74
CA ASP A 61 12.83 2.21 -5.43
C ASP A 61 12.62 0.97 -4.55
N VAL A 62 11.77 1.08 -3.53
CA VAL A 62 11.38 -0.04 -2.65
C VAL A 62 10.60 -1.10 -3.44
N TYR A 63 9.70 -0.66 -4.32
CA TYR A 63 8.95 -1.57 -5.18
C TYR A 63 9.87 -2.36 -6.12
N GLN A 64 10.86 -1.69 -6.72
CA GLN A 64 11.79 -2.30 -7.67
C GLN A 64 12.85 -3.20 -7.02
N THR A 65 12.98 -3.15 -5.68
CA THR A 65 13.94 -3.95 -4.92
C THR A 65 13.22 -4.95 -4.01
N PHE A 66 12.82 -4.54 -2.81
CA PHE A 66 12.26 -5.41 -1.78
C PHE A 66 10.95 -6.12 -2.19
N PHE A 67 10.09 -5.46 -2.99
CA PHE A 67 8.85 -6.08 -3.48
C PHE A 67 9.06 -7.07 -4.63
N GLN A 68 10.29 -7.20 -5.15
CA GLN A 68 10.63 -8.21 -6.15
C GLN A 68 11.05 -9.54 -5.51
N TYR A 69 11.25 -9.58 -4.19
CA TYR A 69 11.54 -10.83 -3.50
C TYR A 69 10.31 -11.74 -3.47
N GLU A 70 10.54 -13.05 -3.70
CA GLU A 70 9.50 -14.08 -3.78
C GLU A 70 8.58 -14.08 -2.56
N PHE A 71 9.15 -13.93 -1.36
CA PHE A 71 8.38 -13.82 -0.12
C PHE A 71 7.37 -12.67 -0.18
N THR A 72 7.84 -11.46 -0.51
CA THR A 72 7.00 -10.26 -0.53
C THR A 72 5.91 -10.38 -1.60
N GLN A 73 6.26 -10.88 -2.79
CA GLN A 73 5.28 -11.12 -3.85
C GLN A 73 4.23 -12.15 -3.44
N THR A 74 4.65 -13.25 -2.82
CA THR A 74 3.76 -14.31 -2.33
C THR A 74 2.79 -13.77 -1.28
N ALA A 75 3.28 -12.96 -0.34
CA ALA A 75 2.45 -12.33 0.69
C ALA A 75 1.42 -11.38 0.06
N ILE A 76 1.85 -10.48 -0.84
CA ILE A 76 0.95 -9.54 -1.53
C ILE A 76 -0.15 -10.27 -2.29
N GLN A 77 0.21 -11.33 -3.03
CA GLN A 77 -0.76 -12.12 -3.78
C GLN A 77 -1.71 -12.88 -2.84
N ARG A 78 -1.18 -13.53 -1.80
CA ARG A 78 -1.96 -14.31 -0.84
C ARG A 78 -2.99 -13.46 -0.12
N TYR A 79 -2.59 -12.26 0.31
CA TYR A 79 -3.43 -11.35 1.07
C TYR A 79 -4.18 -10.34 0.19
N GLN A 80 -4.02 -10.41 -1.14
CA GLN A 80 -4.68 -9.55 -2.12
C GLN A 80 -4.46 -8.06 -1.79
N VAL A 81 -3.20 -7.69 -1.58
CA VAL A 81 -2.83 -6.31 -1.25
C VAL A 81 -2.76 -5.51 -2.54
N LEU A 82 -3.65 -4.54 -2.69
CA LEU A 82 -3.62 -3.61 -3.82
C LEU A 82 -2.46 -2.62 -3.61
N ILE A 83 -1.61 -2.43 -4.62
CA ILE A 83 -0.41 -1.60 -4.52
C ILE A 83 -0.51 -0.37 -5.42
N ILE A 84 -0.13 0.78 -4.88
CA ILE A 84 0.23 1.98 -5.66
C ILE A 84 1.73 2.16 -5.56
N VAL A 85 2.38 2.35 -6.70
CA VAL A 85 3.80 2.71 -6.73
C VAL A 85 3.91 4.18 -7.05
N TYR A 86 4.61 4.94 -6.21
CA TYR A 86 4.83 6.37 -6.41
C TYR A 86 6.33 6.70 -6.52
N ASP A 87 6.63 7.72 -7.34
CA ASP A 87 7.97 8.30 -7.44
C ASP A 87 8.01 9.52 -6.50
N SER A 88 8.76 9.40 -5.40
CA SER A 88 8.88 10.44 -4.38
C SER A 88 9.59 11.70 -4.87
N ALA A 89 10.49 11.59 -5.87
CA ALA A 89 11.21 12.73 -6.40
C ALA A 89 10.37 13.56 -7.39
N LYS A 90 9.44 12.90 -8.09
CA LYS A 90 8.55 13.54 -9.07
C LYS A 90 7.15 13.81 -8.55
N GLU A 91 6.82 13.32 -7.35
CA GLU A 91 5.48 13.42 -6.73
C GLU A 91 4.36 12.87 -7.64
N VAL A 92 4.64 11.78 -8.35
CA VAL A 92 3.68 11.14 -9.27
C VAL A 92 3.44 9.67 -8.94
N ILE A 93 2.23 9.20 -9.23
CA ILE A 93 1.93 7.77 -9.25
C ILE A 93 2.47 7.19 -10.56
N VAL A 94 3.30 6.15 -10.46
CA VAL A 94 3.89 5.48 -11.63
C VAL A 94 3.19 4.18 -11.99
N GLN A 95 2.53 3.53 -11.03
CA GLN A 95 1.85 2.26 -11.28
C GLN A 95 0.74 1.98 -10.29
N TRP A 96 -0.31 1.32 -10.78
CA TRP A 96 -1.36 0.69 -9.98
C TRP A 96 -1.31 -0.82 -10.20
N ARG A 97 -1.42 -1.59 -9.11
CA ARG A 97 -1.53 -3.05 -9.14
C ARG A 97 -2.76 -3.44 -8.33
N LYS A 98 -3.71 -4.08 -9.01
CA LYS A 98 -4.84 -4.76 -8.38
C LYS A 98 -4.47 -6.21 -8.15
#